data_AF-A0A2P5M6L8-F1
#
_entry.id   AF-A0A2P5M6L8-F1
#
_cell.length_a   1.000
_cell.length_b   1.000
_cell.length_c   1.000
_cell.angle_alpha   90.00
_cell.angle_beta   90.00
_cell.angle_gamma   90.00
#
_symmetry.space_group_name_H-M   'P 1'
#
loop_
_entity.id
_entity.type
_entity.pdbx_description
1 polymer ?
#
loop_
_entity_poly.entity_id
_entity_poly.type
_entity_poly.pdbx_seq_one_letter_code
_entity_poly.pdbx_strand_id
1 'polypeptide(L)' 'DTNKELLNYVAVIGFYGLPLDYLDTFQHNIEQVTVDSIKQAFKDRIDLNVLQTVTVGGEGARAK' A
#
# COMPACT_ATOMS: atom_id res chain seq x y z
N ASP A 1 12.17 1.34 17.19
CA ASP A 1 12.57 2.75 17.25
C ASP A 1 14.05 2.93 17.47
N THR A 2 14.76 2.96 16.36
CA THR A 2 16.16 3.37 16.29
C THR A 2 16.29 4.57 15.36
N ASN A 3 17.30 5.41 15.58
CA ASN A 3 17.59 6.55 14.69
C ASN A 3 17.79 6.13 13.22
N LYS A 4 18.19 4.88 12.99
CA LYS A 4 18.30 4.27 11.66
C LYS A 4 16.95 4.16 10.95
N GLU A 5 15.89 3.80 11.68
CA GLU A 5 14.53 3.70 11.12
C GLU A 5 14.00 5.09 10.75
N LEU A 6 14.22 6.09 11.62
CA LEU A 6 13.81 7.47 11.35
C LEU A 6 14.51 8.04 10.10
N LEU A 7 15.81 7.78 9.93
CA LEU A 7 16.55 8.22 8.74
C LEU A 7 15.97 7.64 7.45
N ASN A 8 15.53 6.37 7.47
CA ASN A 8 14.89 5.76 6.29
C ASN A 8 13.57 6.45 5.93
N TYR A 9 12.75 6.79 6.93
CA TYR A 9 11.50 7.51 6.66
C TYR A 9 11.74 8.92 6.13
N VAL A 10 12.72 9.64 6.66
CA VAL A 10 13.11 10.97 6.12
C VAL A 10 13.58 10.86 4.67
N ALA A 11 14.34 9.80 4.33
CA ALA A 11 14.76 9.56 2.95
C ALA A 11 13.56 9.31 2.02
N VAL A 12 12.56 8.53 2.45
CA VAL A 12 11.31 8.31 1.70
C VAL A 12 10.54 9.61 1.48
N ILE A 13 10.41 10.43 2.53
CA ILE A 13 9.73 11.74 2.46
C ILE A 13 10.40 12.64 1.43
N GLY A 14 11.72 12.77 1.49
CA GLY A 14 12.48 13.59 0.54
C GLY A 14 12.44 13.05 -0.88
N PHE A 15 12.54 11.73 -1.06
CA PHE A 15 12.57 11.09 -2.38
C PHE A 15 11.23 11.19 -3.12
N TYR A 16 10.11 10.93 -2.42
CA TYR A 16 8.76 10.99 -3.01
C TYR A 16 8.11 12.37 -2.91
N GLY A 17 8.79 13.37 -2.32
CA GLY A 17 8.26 14.72 -2.15
C GLY A 17 7.03 14.76 -1.24
N LEU A 18 7.01 13.94 -0.19
CA LEU A 18 5.91 13.92 0.78
C LEU A 18 5.92 15.21 1.63
N PRO A 19 4.77 15.58 2.23
CA PRO A 19 4.69 16.70 3.16
C PRO A 19 5.70 16.59 4.32
N LEU A 20 6.21 17.73 4.78
CA LEU A 20 7.21 17.74 5.87
C LEU A 20 6.61 17.33 7.23
N ASP A 21 5.29 17.48 7.39
CA ASP A 21 4.51 17.04 8.55
C ASP A 21 4.02 15.59 8.43
N TYR A 22 4.54 14.82 7.45
CA TYR A 22 4.09 13.45 7.20
C TYR A 22 4.24 12.55 8.43
N LEU A 23 5.36 12.65 9.15
CA LEU A 23 5.59 11.83 10.35
C LEU A 23 4.62 12.16 11.48
N ASP A 24 4.23 13.42 11.61
CA ASP A 24 3.30 13.88 12.66
C ASP A 24 1.85 13.53 12.32
N THR A 25 1.48 13.65 11.05
CA THR A 25 0.08 13.48 10.60
C THR A 25 -0.26 12.03 10.25
N PHE A 26 0.74 11.16 10.05
CA PHE A 26 0.51 9.78 9.61
C PHE A 26 -0.45 9.01 10.51
N GLN A 27 -0.22 9.03 11.83
CA GLN A 27 -1.09 8.33 12.78
C GLN A 27 -2.51 8.89 12.76
N HIS A 28 -2.64 10.22 12.75
CA HIS A 28 -3.93 10.88 12.68
C HIS A 28 -4.72 10.45 11.43
N ASN A 29 -4.06 10.41 10.27
CA ASN A 29 -4.68 9.99 9.02
C ASN A 29 -5.14 8.53 9.06
N ILE A 30 -4.40 7.64 9.74
CA ILE A 30 -4.81 6.23 9.93
C ILE A 30 -6.07 6.13 10.78
N GLU A 31 -6.15 6.90 11.87
CA GLU A 31 -7.29 6.87 12.80
C GLU A 31 -8.60 7.35 12.12
N GLN A 32 -8.51 8.14 11.05
CA GLN A 32 -9.67 8.57 10.27
C GLN A 32 -10.16 7.55 9.23
N VAL A 33 -9.46 6.42 9.03
CA VAL A 33 -9.84 5.44 8.01
C VAL A 33 -11.12 4.69 8.42
N THR A 34 -12.12 4.72 7.54
CA THR A 34 -13.41 4.02 7.74
C THR A 34 -13.58 2.84 6.80
N VAL A 35 -14.47 1.90 7.16
CA VAL A 35 -14.82 0.75 6.30
C VAL A 35 -15.32 1.19 4.92
N ASP A 36 -16.10 2.27 4.85
CA ASP A 36 -16.62 2.76 3.58
C ASP A 36 -15.52 3.38 2.73
N SER A 37 -14.57 4.12 3.33
CA SER A 37 -13.39 4.63 2.62
C SER A 37 -12.52 3.51 2.05
N ILE A 38 -12.38 2.40 2.78
CA ILE A 38 -11.66 1.21 2.30
C ILE A 38 -12.38 0.61 1.09
N LYS A 39 -13.68 0.37 1.20
CA LYS A 39 -14.48 -0.19 0.09
C LYS A 39 -14.41 0.70 -1.15
N GLN A 40 -14.46 2.02 -0.96
CA GLN A 40 -14.38 2.98 -2.07
C GLN A 40 -12.99 2.96 -2.73
N ALA A 41 -11.93 3.05 -1.94
CA ALA A 41 -10.56 3.01 -2.44
C ALA A 41 -10.24 1.72 -3.22
N PHE A 42 -10.74 0.57 -2.75
CA PHE A 42 -10.59 -0.70 -3.46
C PHE A 42 -11.27 -0.67 -4.83
N LYS A 43 -12.51 -0.16 -4.91
CA LYS A 43 -13.23 -0.03 -6.19
C LYS A 43 -12.52 0.90 -7.16
N ASP A 44 -11.95 2.00 -6.67
CA ASP A 44 -11.31 3.02 -7.52
C ASP A 44 -9.93 2.59 -8.03
N ARG A 45 -9.22 1.74 -7.28
CA ARG A 45 -7.83 1.38 -7.58
C ARG A 45 -7.66 -0.01 -8.19
N ILE A 46 -8.60 -0.92 -7.95
CA ILE A 46 -8.52 -2.31 -8.42
C ILE A 46 -9.54 -2.52 -9.53
N ASP A 47 -9.06 -2.54 -10.77
CA ASP A 47 -9.85 -2.95 -11.92
C ASP A 47 -9.67 -4.45 -12.18
N LEU A 48 -10.74 -5.21 -11.99
CA LEU A 48 -10.76 -6.66 -12.18
C LEU A 48 -10.56 -7.05 -13.65
N ASN A 49 -10.82 -6.15 -14.60
CA ASN A 49 -10.64 -6.44 -16.03
C ASN A 49 -9.17 -6.51 -16.45
N VAL A 50 -8.27 -5.93 -15.66
CA VAL A 50 -6.82 -5.90 -15.92
C VAL A 50 -6.02 -6.67 -14.87
N LEU A 51 -6.70 -7.42 -13.99
CA LEU A 51 -6.04 -8.20 -12.94
C LEU A 51 -5.33 -9.42 -13.54
N GLN A 52 -4.00 -9.46 -13.40
CA GLN A 52 -3.18 -10.55 -13.92
C GLN A 52 -2.82 -11.53 -12.80
N THR A 53 -3.00 -12.82 -13.06
CA THR A 53 -2.55 -13.90 -12.16
C THR A 53 -1.57 -14.78 -12.91
N VAL A 54 -0.38 -14.96 -12.35
CA VAL A 54 0.67 -15.82 -12.91
C VAL A 54 0.86 -17.01 -11.98
N THR A 55 0.74 -18.22 -12.52
CA THR A 55 0.97 -19.47 -11.79
C THR A 55 2.17 -20.19 -12.40
N VAL A 56 3.08 -20.68 -11.55
CA VAL A 56 4.29 -21.41 -11.98
C VAL A 56 4.24 -22.83 -11.43
N GLY A 57 4.21 -23.82 -12.33
CA GLY A 57 4.24 -25.25 -12.04
C GLY A 57 4.10 -26.07 -13.34
N GLY A 58 4.90 -27.15 -13.49
CA GLY A 58 4.87 -28.05 -14.66
C GLY A 58 3.79 -29.14 -14.52
N GLU A 59 3.13 -29.49 -15.63
CA GLU A 59 2.17 -30.60 -15.82
C GLU A 59 1.45 -31.13 -14.54
N GLY A 60 0.70 -30.24 -13.87
CA GLY A 60 -0.09 -30.60 -12.69
C GLY A 60 -1.43 -29.87 -12.58
N ALA A 61 -1.68 -28.87 -13.42
CA ALA A 61 -3.00 -28.24 -13.54
C ALA A 61 -3.91 -29.11 -14.43
N ARG A 62 -4.17 -30.36 -14.01
CA ARG A 62 -5.41 -31.02 -14.43
C ARG A 62 -6.53 -30.39 -13.62
N ALA A 63 -7.52 -29.88 -14.34
CA ALA A 63 -8.81 -29.52 -13.81
C ALA A 63 -9.30 -30.56 -12.78
N LYS A 64 -9.65 -30.07 -11.60
CA LYS A 64 -10.70 -30.64 -10.77
C LYS A 64 -11.65 -29.52 -10.39
#